data_AF-A0A0D7Q217-F1
#
_entry.id   AF-A0A0D7Q217-F1
#
_cell.length_a   1.000
_cell.length_b   1.000
_cell.length_c   1.000
_cell.angle_alpha   90.00
_cell.angle_beta   90.00
_cell.angle_gamma   90.00
#
_symmetry.space_group_name_H-M   'P 1'
#
loop_
_entity.id
_entity.type
_entity.pdbx_description
1 polymer ?
#
loop_
_entity_poly.entity_id
_entity_poly.type
_entity_poly.pdbx_seq_one_letter_code
_entity_poly.pdbx_strand_id
1 'polypeptide(L)' 'MVQTATFDERMASEAQRLKKQAKTLAPGRDREMLLRKARQIETAVHISEWLSSPGLMSPK' A
#
# COMPACT_ATOMS: atom_id res chain seq x y z
N MET A 1 11.20 15.91 -17.58
CA MET A 1 10.23 14.80 -17.72
C MET A 1 9.77 14.40 -16.33
N VAL A 2 8.48 14.55 -16.01
CA VAL A 2 7.94 14.08 -14.71
C VAL A 2 7.58 12.60 -14.90
N GLN A 3 8.41 11.68 -14.40
CA GLN A 3 7.98 10.29 -14.29
C GLN A 3 6.90 10.20 -13.23
N THR A 4 5.67 9.91 -13.66
CA THR A 4 4.55 9.69 -12.74
C THR A 4 4.67 8.24 -12.29
N ALA A 5 5.05 8.03 -11.04
CA ALA A 5 5.06 6.70 -10.43
C ALA A 5 3.68 6.02 -10.60
N THR A 6 3.68 4.71 -10.79
CA THR A 6 2.44 3.93 -10.94
C THR A 6 1.54 4.11 -9.71
N PHE A 7 0.25 3.79 -9.85
CA PHE A 7 -0.66 3.86 -8.71
C PHE A 7 -0.15 2.99 -7.54
N ASP A 8 0.32 1.78 -7.84
CA ASP A 8 0.82 0.83 -6.84
C ASP A 8 2.11 1.32 -6.18
N GLU A 9 3.04 1.93 -6.93
CA GLU A 9 4.25 2.55 -6.36
C GLU A 9 3.91 3.70 -5.41
N ARG A 10 2.95 4.56 -5.77
CA ARG A 10 2.49 5.66 -4.90
C ARG A 10 1.83 5.12 -3.64
N MET A 11 1.02 4.07 -3.75
CA MET A 11 0.38 3.40 -2.62
C MET A 11 1.41 2.75 -1.69
N ALA A 12 2.40 2.03 -2.24
CA ALA A 12 3.48 1.46 -1.45
C ALA A 12 4.28 2.53 -0.68
N SER A 13 4.58 3.67 -1.32
CA SER A 13 5.23 4.81 -0.67
C SER A 13 4.39 5.39 0.47
N GLU A 14 3.07 5.53 0.27
CA GLU A 14 2.15 6.01 1.30
C GLU A 14 2.05 5.06 2.49
N ALA A 15 2.02 3.74 2.26
CA ALA A 15 2.05 2.75 3.34
C ALA A 15 3.34 2.87 4.18
N GLN A 16 4.50 3.09 3.54
CA GLN A 16 5.77 3.34 4.23
C GLN A 16 5.74 4.64 5.03
N ARG A 17 5.14 5.72 4.49
CA ARG A 17 4.98 7.00 5.19
C ARG A 17 4.14 6.83 6.45
N LEU A 18 3.01 6.13 6.37
CA LEU A 18 2.13 5.84 7.50
C LEU A 18 2.85 5.00 8.57
N LYS A 19 3.61 3.98 8.16
CA LYS A 19 4.46 3.18 9.07
C LYS A 19 5.50 4.04 9.78
N LYS A 20 6.17 4.96 9.07
CA LYS A 20 7.15 5.89 9.67
C LYS A 20 6.46 6.83 10.68
N GLN A 21 5.31 7.40 10.34
CA GLN A 21 4.54 8.24 11.26
C GLN A 21 4.07 7.45 12.49
N ALA A 22 3.64 6.20 12.33
CA ALA A 22 3.26 5.36 13.46
C ALA A 22 4.42 5.07 14.43
N LYS A 23 5.67 5.06 13.94
CA LYS A 23 6.86 4.86 14.79
C LYS A 23 7.17 6.06 15.69
N THR A 24 6.69 7.26 15.35
CA THR A 24 6.90 8.46 16.17
C THR A 24 5.83 8.65 17.24
N LEU A 25 4.78 7.82 17.25
CA LEU A 25 3.70 7.88 18.24
C LEU A 25 3.92 6.86 19.35
N ALA A 26 3.49 7.21 20.56
CA ALA A 26 3.37 6.27 21.66
C ALA A 26 2.37 5.14 21.31
N PRO A 27 2.46 3.97 21.95
CA PRO A 27 1.42 2.95 21.85
C PRO A 27 0.04 3.53 22.17
N GLY A 28 -0.95 3.25 21.33
CA GLY A 28 -2.31 3.77 21.48
C GLY A 28 -3.08 3.80 20.17
N ARG A 29 -4.33 4.25 20.26
CA ARG A 29 -5.31 4.23 19.16
C ARG A 29 -4.80 4.90 17.88
N ASP A 30 -4.13 6.04 17.98
CA ASP A 30 -3.66 6.80 16.81
C ASP A 30 -2.56 6.04 16.06
N ARG A 31 -1.62 5.44 16.80
CA ARG A 31 -0.58 4.57 16.24
C ARG A 31 -1.20 3.37 15.54
N GLU A 32 -2.17 2.72 16.18
CA GLU A 32 -2.86 1.55 15.63
C GLU A 32 -3.64 1.89 14.36
N MET A 33 -4.30 3.04 14.32
CA MET A 33 -5.04 3.52 13.15
C MET A 33 -4.12 3.71 11.94
N LEU A 34 -2.95 4.35 12.14
CA LEU A 34 -1.95 4.51 11.07
C LEU A 34 -1.42 3.17 10.56
N LEU A 35 -1.12 2.24 11.47
CA LEU A 35 -0.67 0.89 11.11
C LEU A 35 -1.75 0.09 10.37
N ARG A 36 -3.02 0.22 10.79
CA ARG A 36 -4.14 -0.42 10.11
C ARG A 36 -4.29 0.08 8.68
N LYS A 37 -4.22 1.41 8.48
CA LYS A 37 -4.29 2.01 7.15
C LYS A 37 -3.13 1.56 6.25
N ALA A 38 -1.92 1.51 6.79
CA ALA A 38 -0.76 0.99 6.04
C ALA A 38 -0.99 -0.47 5.56
N ARG A 39 -1.47 -1.35 6.45
CA ARG A 39 -1.79 -2.75 6.09
C ARG A 39 -2.87 -2.86 5.02
N GLN A 40 -3.90 -2.02 5.07
CA GLN A 40 -4.96 -2.00 4.06
C GLN A 40 -4.41 -1.63 2.68
N ILE A 41 -3.52 -0.62 2.63
CA ILE A 41 -2.88 -0.22 1.37
C ILE A 41 -2.00 -1.34 0.83
N GLU A 42 -1.18 -1.98 1.67
CA GLU A 42 -0.34 -3.13 1.27
C GLU A 42 -1.18 -4.29 0.72
N THR A 43 -2.32 -4.57 1.36
CA THR A 43 -3.26 -5.60 0.90
C THR A 43 -3.87 -5.23 -0.45
N ALA A 44 -4.26 -3.97 -0.64
CA ALA A 44 -4.85 -3.51 -1.89
C ALA A 44 -3.85 -3.59 -3.06
N VAL A 45 -2.59 -3.20 -2.86
CA VAL A 45 -1.52 -3.35 -3.86
C VAL A 45 -1.32 -4.83 -4.20
N HIS A 46 -1.25 -5.70 -3.19
CA HIS A 46 -1.09 -7.13 -3.44
C HIS A 46 -2.26 -7.75 -4.23
N ILE A 47 -3.50 -7.31 -3.97
CA ILE A 47 -4.66 -7.72 -4.76
C ILE A 47 -4.57 -7.21 -6.21
N SER A 48 -4.12 -5.97 -6.42
CA SER A 48 -3.89 -5.38 -7.75
C SER A 48 -2.86 -6.18 -8.56
N GLU A 49 -1.73 -6.54 -7.92
CA GLU A 49 -0.70 -7.41 -8.49
C GLU A 49 -1.27 -8.79 -8.85
N TRP A 50 -2.07 -9.39 -7.97
CA TRP A 50 -2.69 -10.68 -8.24
C TRP A 50 -3.63 -10.61 -9.45
N LEU A 51 -4.54 -9.64 -9.48
CA LEU A 51 -5.51 -9.46 -10.57
C LEU A 51 -4.87 -9.13 -11.93
N SER A 52 -3.67 -8.52 -11.94
CA SER A 52 -2.93 -8.22 -13.17
C SER A 52 -2.06 -9.38 -13.65
N SER A 53 -1.97 -10.48 -12.90
CA SER A 53 -1.16 -11.65 -13.27
C SER A 53 -1.73 -12.37 -14.51
N PRO A 54 -0.89 -12.67 -15.54
CA PRO A 54 -1.33 -13.33 -16.78
C PRO A 54 -2.01 -14.68 -16.57
N GLY A 55 -1.70 -15.40 -15.49
CA GLY A 55 -2.28 -16.72 -15.18
C GLY A 55 -3.75 -16.68 -14.71
N LEU A 56 -4.30 -15.50 -14.43
CA LEU A 56 -5.70 -15.30 -14.05
C LEU A 56 -6.50 -14.56 -15.13
N MET A 57 -5.83 -13.99 -16.12
CA MET A 57 -6.52 -13.41 -17.27
C MET A 57 -6.90 -14.54 -18.22
N SER A 58 -8.19 -14.64 -18.55
CA SER A 58 -8.67 -15.54 -19.60
C SER A 58 -7.86 -15.28 -20.88
N PRO A 59 -7.36 -16.31 -21.58
CA PRO A 59 -6.72 -16.14 -22.88
C PRO A 59 -7.67 -15.42 -23.84
N LYS A 60 -7.13 -14.51 -24.65
CA LYS A 60 -7.87 -13.87 -25.74
C LYS A 60 -8.07 -14.82 -26.92
#